data_AF-E0S930-F1
#
_entry.id   AF-E0S930-F1
#
_cell.length_a   1.000
_cell.length_b   1.000
_cell.length_c   1.000
_cell.angle_alpha   90.00
_cell.angle_beta   90.00
_cell.angle_gamma   90.00
#
_symmetry.space_group_name_H-M   'P 1'
#
loop_
_entity.id
_entity.type
_entity.pdbx_description
1 polymer ?
#
loop_
_entity_poly.entity_id
_entity_poly.type
_entity_poly.pdbx_seq_one_letter_code
_entity_poly.pdbx_strand_id
1 'polypeptide(L)'
;MDIPSIILRLLTDGIVDGEYHDSLSSLNELLRPIQYEAVGWPDGSCIVLKDNHSSYPPDSRTKEIEDVFKKVVRGISVSGEVVDMLIRERWMESTSEGYRLSKRSLVQHKDFILGLGEGYTVCDVCGFLRSENEVHKFCKELLESERGFGRKKN
;
A
#
# COMPACT_ATOMS: atom_id res chain seq x y z
N MET A 1 6.85 -9.18 -17.91
CA MET A 1 6.50 -10.36 -17.09
C MET A 1 5.12 -10.80 -17.51
N ASP A 2 4.88 -12.09 -17.69
CA ASP A 2 3.57 -12.62 -18.05
C ASP A 2 2.63 -12.70 -16.84
N ILE A 3 1.33 -12.81 -17.11
CA ILE A 3 0.27 -12.80 -16.08
C ILE A 3 0.49 -13.87 -15.00
N PRO A 4 0.80 -15.15 -15.32
CA PRO A 4 1.04 -16.16 -14.29
C PRO A 4 2.20 -15.83 -13.34
N SER A 5 3.30 -15.30 -13.87
CA SER A 5 4.45 -14.91 -13.03
C SER A 5 4.11 -13.73 -12.11
N ILE A 6 3.31 -12.78 -12.59
CA ILE A 6 2.83 -11.66 -11.78
C ILE A 6 1.94 -12.18 -10.64
N ILE A 7 1.00 -13.08 -10.93
CA ILE A 7 0.13 -13.68 -9.91
C ILE A 7 0.95 -14.42 -8.86
N LEU A 8 1.90 -15.26 -9.28
CA LEU A 8 2.73 -16.01 -8.36
C LEU A 8 3.50 -15.06 -7.42
N ARG A 9 4.09 -13.99 -7.96
CA ARG A 9 4.78 -12.98 -7.14
C ARG A 9 3.83 -12.24 -6.21
N LEU A 10 2.64 -11.85 -6.68
CA LEU A 10 1.64 -11.20 -5.83
C LEU A 10 1.22 -12.12 -4.67
N LEU A 11 0.97 -13.39 -4.92
CA LEU A 11 0.59 -14.36 -3.88
C LEU A 11 1.72 -14.68 -2.90
N THR A 12 2.98 -14.50 -3.31
CA THR A 12 4.17 -14.77 -2.47
C THR A 12 4.60 -13.53 -1.68
N ASP A 13 4.75 -12.40 -2.38
CA ASP A 13 5.38 -11.19 -1.87
C ASP A 13 4.36 -10.10 -1.51
N GLY A 14 3.10 -10.24 -1.94
CA GLY A 14 2.03 -9.26 -1.75
C GLY A 14 2.15 -7.99 -2.59
N ILE A 15 3.27 -7.78 -3.28
CA ILE A 15 3.55 -6.58 -4.07
C ILE A 15 4.54 -6.88 -5.21
N VAL A 16 4.31 -6.30 -6.38
CA VAL A 16 5.20 -6.42 -7.55
C VAL A 16 5.48 -5.03 -8.10
N ASP A 17 6.77 -4.67 -8.16
CA ASP A 17 7.24 -3.39 -8.69
C ASP A 17 7.29 -3.42 -10.22
N GLY A 18 6.82 -2.33 -10.84
CA GLY A 18 6.72 -2.17 -12.29
C GLY A 18 5.37 -1.59 -12.72
N GLU A 19 5.34 -1.09 -13.96
CA GLU A 19 4.13 -0.55 -14.60
C GLU A 19 3.32 -1.72 -15.21
N TYR A 20 2.17 -2.01 -14.60
CA TYR A 20 1.32 -3.15 -14.99
C TYR A 20 -0.16 -2.76 -15.21
N HIS A 21 -0.43 -1.51 -15.58
CA HIS A 21 -1.80 -1.01 -15.74
C HIS A 21 -2.64 -1.86 -16.70
N ASP A 22 -2.08 -2.22 -17.86
CA ASP A 22 -2.78 -3.01 -18.88
C ASP A 22 -3.09 -4.44 -18.42
N SER A 23 -2.39 -4.93 -17.39
CA SER A 23 -2.54 -6.28 -16.85
C SER A 23 -3.58 -6.40 -15.75
N LEU A 24 -4.00 -5.28 -15.13
CA LEU A 24 -4.86 -5.29 -13.93
C LEU A 24 -6.20 -6.01 -14.15
N SER A 25 -6.82 -5.84 -15.32
CA SER A 25 -8.09 -6.51 -15.62
C SER A 25 -7.93 -8.03 -15.63
N SER A 26 -6.94 -8.54 -16.38
CA SER A 26 -6.67 -9.97 -16.48
C SER A 26 -6.22 -10.58 -15.14
N LEU A 27 -5.43 -9.83 -14.36
CA LEU A 27 -5.04 -10.26 -13.01
C LEU A 27 -6.28 -10.42 -12.11
N ASN A 28 -7.17 -9.43 -12.11
CA ASN A 28 -8.35 -9.43 -11.26
C ASN A 28 -9.40 -10.47 -11.67
N GLU A 29 -9.50 -10.83 -12.95
CA GLU A 29 -10.32 -11.97 -13.39
C GLU A 29 -9.88 -13.28 -12.75
N LEU A 30 -8.57 -13.46 -12.54
CA LEU A 30 -7.99 -14.67 -11.97
C LEU A 30 -7.94 -14.66 -10.43
N LEU A 31 -7.79 -13.48 -9.81
CA LEU A 31 -7.69 -13.33 -8.36
C LEU A 31 -9.06 -13.27 -7.66
N ARG A 32 -10.09 -12.72 -8.32
CA ARG A 32 -11.43 -12.57 -7.72
C ARG A 32 -12.05 -13.88 -7.23
N PRO A 33 -11.93 -15.03 -7.92
CA PRO A 33 -12.48 -16.31 -7.44
C PRO A 33 -11.90 -16.77 -6.09
N ILE A 34 -10.67 -16.37 -5.75
CA ILE A 34 -10.02 -16.66 -4.47
C ILE A 34 -10.15 -15.49 -3.47
N GLN A 35 -11.01 -14.52 -3.78
CA GLN A 35 -11.29 -13.30 -3.02
C GLN A 35 -10.08 -12.37 -2.81
N TYR A 36 -9.18 -12.35 -3.80
CA TYR A 36 -8.11 -11.38 -3.87
C TYR A 36 -8.34 -10.36 -4.98
N GLU A 37 -7.69 -9.22 -4.87
CA GLU A 37 -7.70 -8.13 -5.85
C GLU A 37 -6.27 -7.60 -6.05
N ALA A 38 -5.82 -7.47 -7.29
CA ALA A 38 -4.63 -6.72 -7.64
C ALA A 38 -4.99 -5.25 -7.84
N VAL A 39 -4.31 -4.38 -7.11
CA VAL A 39 -4.58 -2.95 -7.07
C VAL A 39 -3.33 -2.18 -7.49
N GLY A 40 -3.45 -1.29 -8.47
CA GLY A 40 -2.36 -0.42 -8.88
C GLY A 40 -2.10 0.69 -7.86
N TRP A 41 -0.84 0.92 -7.52
CA TRP A 41 -0.46 2.09 -6.74
C TRP A 41 -0.66 3.37 -7.59
N PRO A 42 -1.03 4.52 -7.00
CA PRO A 42 -1.45 5.69 -7.78
C PRO A 42 -0.46 6.18 -8.83
N ASP A 43 0.84 6.13 -8.54
CA ASP A 43 1.90 6.58 -9.46
C ASP A 43 2.27 5.52 -10.52
N GLY A 44 1.57 4.38 -10.57
CA GLY A 44 1.83 3.29 -11.51
C GLY A 44 3.07 2.44 -11.23
N SER A 45 3.85 2.76 -10.19
CA SER A 45 5.15 2.11 -9.93
C SER A 45 5.06 0.66 -9.46
N CYS A 46 3.90 0.20 -9.00
CA CYS A 46 3.71 -1.17 -8.55
C CYS A 46 2.23 -1.57 -8.51
N ILE A 47 2.02 -2.86 -8.37
CA ILE A 47 0.73 -3.47 -8.06
C ILE A 47 0.80 -4.21 -6.72
N VAL A 48 -0.27 -4.14 -5.95
CA VAL A 48 -0.38 -4.69 -4.60
C VAL A 48 -1.52 -5.71 -4.55
N LEU A 49 -1.29 -6.84 -3.91
CA LEU A 49 -2.32 -7.83 -3.64
C LEU A 49 -3.12 -7.40 -2.40
N LYS A 50 -4.43 -7.31 -2.56
CA LYS A 50 -5.38 -6.99 -1.51
C LYS A 50 -6.26 -8.21 -1.24
N ASP A 51 -6.28 -8.63 0.02
CA ASP A 51 -7.20 -9.66 0.51
C ASP A 51 -8.56 -9.03 0.85
N ASN A 52 -9.64 -9.54 0.25
CA ASN A 52 -11.01 -9.09 0.49
C ASN A 52 -11.78 -9.92 1.54
N HIS A 53 -11.16 -10.91 2.18
CA HIS A 53 -11.77 -11.74 3.24
C HIS A 53 -12.00 -10.98 4.58
N SER A 54 -11.53 -9.74 4.72
CA SER A 54 -11.32 -9.06 6.01
C SER A 54 -12.48 -9.10 7.03
N SER A 55 -12.27 -9.86 8.11
CA SER A 55 -12.71 -9.51 9.47
C SER A 55 -11.70 -10.07 10.50
N TYR A 56 -11.14 -9.17 11.32
CA TYR A 56 -10.26 -9.43 12.48
C TYR A 56 -11.09 -9.97 13.69
N PRO A 57 -10.53 -10.60 14.77
CA PRO A 57 -9.12 -10.54 15.18
C PRO A 57 -8.56 -11.94 15.69
N PRO A 58 -7.35 -12.07 16.33
CA PRO A 58 -6.23 -12.81 15.72
C PRO A 58 -5.32 -13.63 16.71
N ASP A 59 -4.17 -14.13 16.23
CA ASP A 59 -3.13 -14.84 16.99
C ASP A 59 -2.32 -13.91 17.94
N SER A 60 -1.59 -14.48 18.90
CA SER A 60 -0.69 -13.82 19.86
C SER A 60 0.36 -12.88 19.24
N ARG A 61 0.96 -13.24 18.11
CA ARG A 61 1.94 -12.41 17.38
C ARG A 61 1.35 -11.11 16.87
N THR A 62 0.04 -11.07 16.72
CA THR A 62 -0.64 -9.90 16.21
C THR A 62 -0.51 -8.70 17.13
N LYS A 63 -0.51 -8.90 18.46
CA LYS A 63 -0.30 -7.77 19.39
C LYS A 63 1.08 -7.13 19.26
N GLU A 64 2.10 -7.93 19.02
CA GLU A 64 3.48 -7.45 18.84
C GLU A 64 3.62 -6.70 17.51
N ILE A 65 3.06 -7.24 16.43
CA ILE A 65 3.01 -6.56 15.12
C ILE A 65 2.24 -5.24 15.21
N GLU A 66 1.09 -5.23 15.89
CA GLU A 66 0.30 -4.01 16.11
C GLU A 66 1.09 -2.94 16.88
N ASP A 67 1.88 -3.33 17.89
CA ASP A 67 2.73 -2.41 18.65
C ASP A 67 3.86 -1.85 17.78
N VAL A 68 4.50 -2.68 16.94
CA VAL A 68 5.49 -2.21 15.96
C VAL A 68 4.85 -1.20 15.01
N PHE A 69 3.68 -1.49 14.45
CA PHE A 69 2.98 -0.56 13.55
C PHE A 69 2.65 0.76 14.25
N LYS A 70 2.14 0.71 15.49
CA LYS A 70 1.88 1.90 16.31
C LYS A 70 3.12 2.76 16.53
N LYS A 71 4.26 2.13 16.84
CA LYS A 71 5.53 2.84 17.04
C LYS A 71 6.02 3.48 15.75
N VAL A 72 6.00 2.74 14.64
CA VAL A 72 6.43 3.23 13.32
C VAL A 72 5.59 4.41 12.85
N VAL A 73 4.26 4.32 12.96
CA VAL A 73 3.36 5.43 12.59
C VAL A 73 3.64 6.70 13.40
N ARG A 74 4.07 6.56 14.66
CA ARG A 74 4.42 7.66 15.56
C ARG A 74 5.88 8.14 15.44
N GLY A 75 6.65 7.60 14.49
CA GLY A 75 8.07 7.93 14.32
C GLY A 75 8.97 7.43 15.46
N ILE A 76 8.50 6.47 16.26
CA ILE A 76 9.27 5.86 17.35
C ILE A 76 10.15 4.76 16.76
N SER A 77 11.45 4.76 17.12
CA SER A 77 12.40 3.75 16.69
C SER A 77 11.99 2.34 17.13
N VAL A 78 12.12 1.37 16.23
CA VAL A 78 11.83 -0.04 16.47
C VAL A 78 13.02 -0.90 16.06
N SER A 79 13.20 -2.04 16.72
CA SER A 79 14.23 -3.04 16.39
C SER A 79 13.80 -4.42 16.89
N GLY A 80 14.49 -5.47 16.42
CA GLY A 80 14.28 -6.86 16.84
C GLY A 80 13.70 -7.74 15.74
N GLU A 81 13.57 -9.03 16.04
CA GLU A 81 13.24 -10.07 15.06
C GLU A 81 11.90 -9.84 14.33
N VAL A 82 10.91 -9.25 15.01
CA VAL A 82 9.63 -8.90 14.38
C VAL A 82 9.79 -7.81 13.33
N VAL A 83 10.64 -6.81 13.58
CA VAL A 83 10.92 -5.76 12.58
C VAL A 83 11.63 -6.37 11.36
N ASP A 84 12.62 -7.22 11.59
CA ASP A 84 13.36 -7.89 10.51
C ASP A 84 12.44 -8.79 9.66
N MET A 85 11.52 -9.50 10.32
CA MET A 85 10.48 -10.29 9.65
C MET A 85 9.58 -9.40 8.79
N LEU A 86 9.06 -8.30 9.34
CA LEU A 86 8.15 -7.39 8.64
C LEU A 86 8.83 -6.72 7.44
N ILE A 87 10.13 -6.43 7.51
CA ILE A 87 10.90 -5.92 6.37
C ILE A 87 11.08 -7.01 5.31
N ARG A 88 11.51 -8.21 5.73
CA ARG A 88 11.70 -9.36 4.81
C ARG A 88 10.43 -9.71 4.06
N GLU A 89 9.28 -9.62 4.73
CA GLU A 89 7.96 -9.90 4.15
C GLU A 89 7.32 -8.66 3.48
N ARG A 90 8.07 -7.57 3.32
CA ARG A 90 7.64 -6.33 2.65
C ARG A 90 6.40 -5.68 3.27
N TRP A 91 6.18 -5.84 4.57
CA TRP A 91 5.20 -5.07 5.33
C TRP A 91 5.76 -3.72 5.80
N MET A 92 7.08 -3.63 5.92
CA MET A 92 7.81 -2.41 6.26
C MET A 92 8.94 -2.14 5.27
N GLU A 93 9.35 -0.88 5.20
CA GLU A 93 10.47 -0.41 4.37
C GLU A 93 11.47 0.34 5.25
N SER A 94 12.76 0.15 4.98
CA SER A 94 13.83 0.96 5.54
C SER A 94 14.05 2.21 4.68
N THR A 95 14.25 3.35 5.33
CA THR A 95 14.48 4.66 4.72
C THR A 95 15.68 5.34 5.41
N SER A 96 16.15 6.45 4.86
CA SER A 96 17.20 7.26 5.50
C SER A 96 16.79 7.82 6.87
N GLU A 97 15.49 7.90 7.15
CA GLU A 97 14.92 8.48 8.37
C GLU A 97 14.48 7.42 9.39
N GLY A 98 14.69 6.14 9.09
CA GLY A 98 14.23 5.01 9.90
C GLY A 98 13.28 4.11 9.11
N TYR A 99 12.20 3.66 9.74
CA TYR A 99 11.26 2.71 9.12
C TYR A 99 9.93 3.35 8.78
N ARG A 100 9.28 2.86 7.74
CA ARG A 100 7.90 3.20 7.39
C ARG A 100 7.08 1.97 7.01
N LEU A 101 5.76 2.09 7.06
CA LEU A 101 4.87 1.06 6.51
C LEU A 101 5.00 1.03 4.97
N SER A 102 5.06 -0.17 4.41
CA SER A 102 5.12 -0.35 2.95
C SER A 102 3.77 -0.08 2.29
N LYS A 103 3.77 0.11 0.97
CA LYS A 103 2.54 0.22 0.17
C LYS A 103 1.60 -0.98 0.39
N ARG A 104 2.16 -2.18 0.57
CA ARG A 104 1.40 -3.41 0.90
C ARG A 104 0.59 -3.24 2.18
N SER A 105 1.23 -2.77 3.25
CA SER A 105 0.56 -2.50 4.53
C SER A 105 -0.53 -1.45 4.40
N LEU A 106 -0.28 -0.38 3.65
CA LEU A 106 -1.24 0.71 3.45
C LEU A 106 -2.51 0.27 2.72
N VAL A 107 -2.40 -0.69 1.79
CA VAL A 107 -3.55 -1.26 1.08
C VAL A 107 -4.27 -2.30 1.94
N GLN A 108 -3.53 -3.21 2.58
CA GLN A 108 -4.09 -4.36 3.28
C GLN A 108 -4.72 -4.01 4.63
N HIS A 109 -4.15 -3.04 5.34
CA HIS A 109 -4.50 -2.72 6.72
C HIS A 109 -5.03 -1.29 6.88
N LYS A 110 -5.72 -0.78 5.85
CA LYS A 110 -6.21 0.61 5.79
C LYS A 110 -6.91 1.04 7.07
N ASP A 111 -7.96 0.31 7.49
CA ASP A 111 -8.78 0.71 8.63
C ASP A 111 -8.04 0.58 9.97
N PHE A 112 -7.21 -0.46 10.10
CA PHE A 112 -6.37 -0.65 11.28
C PHE A 112 -5.39 0.52 11.44
N ILE A 113 -4.68 0.89 10.38
CA ILE A 113 -3.68 1.97 10.39
C ILE A 113 -4.34 3.31 10.70
N LEU A 114 -5.52 3.60 10.12
CA LEU A 114 -6.30 4.80 10.45
C LEU A 114 -6.71 4.83 11.93
N GLY A 115 -6.97 3.66 12.53
CA GLY A 115 -7.29 3.54 13.95
C GLY A 115 -6.12 3.76 14.90
N LEU A 116 -4.87 3.82 14.41
CA LEU A 116 -3.67 3.98 15.27
C LEU A 116 -3.43 5.43 15.74
N GLY A 117 -4.10 6.41 15.14
CA GLY A 117 -4.00 7.83 15.46
C GLY A 117 -3.44 8.69 14.31
N GLU A 118 -2.84 9.81 14.66
CA GLU A 118 -2.24 10.78 13.71
C GLU A 118 -1.03 10.17 12.99
N GLY A 119 -0.85 10.56 11.73
CA GLY A 119 0.29 10.17 10.88
C GLY A 119 -0.11 9.67 9.48
N TYR A 120 -1.31 9.11 9.32
CA TYR A 120 -1.85 8.70 8.03
C TYR A 120 -3.28 9.20 7.81
N THR A 121 -3.57 9.67 6.61
CA THR A 121 -4.91 10.07 6.17
C THR A 121 -5.26 9.40 4.85
N VAL A 122 -6.54 9.40 4.48
CA VAL A 122 -6.97 8.94 3.15
C VAL A 122 -6.71 10.05 2.13
N CYS A 123 -6.18 9.69 0.97
CA CYS A 123 -6.08 10.58 -0.18
C CYS A 123 -7.46 10.72 -0.85
N ASP A 124 -7.97 11.96 -0.96
CA ASP A 124 -9.29 12.21 -1.58
C ASP A 124 -9.34 11.91 -3.08
N VAL A 125 -8.19 11.76 -3.74
CA VAL A 125 -8.09 11.48 -5.18
C VAL A 125 -8.10 9.98 -5.47
N CYS A 126 -7.21 9.22 -4.83
CA CYS A 126 -6.99 7.81 -5.13
C CYS A 126 -7.54 6.85 -4.06
N GLY A 127 -7.98 7.35 -2.90
CA GLY A 127 -8.56 6.55 -1.83
C GLY A 127 -7.57 5.72 -0.99
N PHE A 128 -6.27 5.76 -1.29
CA PHE A 128 -5.23 5.10 -0.49
C PHE A 128 -4.74 5.96 0.67
N LEU A 129 -4.11 5.31 1.66
CA LEU A 129 -3.44 6.00 2.74
C LEU A 129 -2.22 6.79 2.24
N ARG A 130 -2.03 7.97 2.83
CA ARG A 130 -0.89 8.86 2.65
C ARG A 130 -0.41 9.33 4.02
N SER A 131 0.88 9.58 4.19
CA SER A 131 1.37 10.25 5.39
C SER A 131 0.82 11.67 5.46
N GLU A 132 0.61 12.20 6.66
CA GLU A 132 0.06 13.55 6.85
C GLU A 132 0.81 14.63 6.06
N ASN A 133 0.04 15.60 5.54
CA ASN A 133 0.42 16.83 4.84
C ASN A 133 0.53 16.87 3.31
N GLU A 134 0.45 15.76 2.57
CA GLU A 134 0.56 15.84 1.10
C GLU A 134 -0.40 14.88 0.41
N VAL A 135 -1.28 15.39 -0.47
CA VAL A 135 -1.92 14.55 -1.50
C VAL A 135 -0.76 13.83 -2.19
N HIS A 136 -0.85 12.52 -2.47
CA HIS A 136 0.27 11.81 -3.11
C HIS A 136 0.79 12.67 -4.25
N LYS A 137 2.11 12.89 -4.33
CA LYS A 137 2.71 13.84 -5.27
C LYS A 137 2.14 13.69 -6.69
N PHE A 138 2.00 12.44 -7.13
CA PHE A 138 1.33 12.07 -8.38
C PHE A 138 -0.13 12.56 -8.48
N CYS A 139 -0.96 12.32 -7.45
CA CYS A 139 -2.34 12.79 -7.43
C CYS A 139 -2.44 14.33 -7.47
N LYS A 140 -1.47 15.04 -6.87
CA LYS A 140 -1.40 16.50 -6.95
C LYS A 140 -1.05 16.96 -8.36
N GLU A 141 -0.04 16.37 -8.98
CA GLU A 141 0.37 16.65 -10.36
C GLU A 141 -0.76 16.36 -11.36
N LEU A 142 -1.50 15.27 -11.17
CA LEU A 142 -2.68 14.93 -11.98
C LEU A 142 -3.80 15.98 -11.86
N LEU A 143 -4.09 16.46 -10.65
CA LEU A 143 -5.08 17.53 -10.47
C LEU A 143 -4.61 18.85 -11.10
N GLU A 144 -3.32 19.16 -11.04
CA GLU A 144 -2.76 20.37 -11.63
C GLU A 144 -2.74 20.32 -13.16
N SER A 145 -2.45 19.15 -13.76
CA SER A 145 -2.50 18.96 -15.21
C SER A 145 -3.92 19.12 -15.76
N GLU A 146 -4.92 18.48 -15.14
CA GLU A 146 -6.34 18.60 -15.51
C GLU A 146 -6.86 20.04 -15.36
N ARG A 147 -6.42 20.77 -14.33
CA ARG A 147 -6.73 22.20 -14.16
C ARG A 147 -6.03 23.09 -15.21
N GLY A 148 -4.87 22.67 -15.71
CA GLY A 148 -4.12 23.35 -16.77
C GLY A 148 -4.76 23.26 -18.17
N PHE A 149 -5.53 22.20 -18.45
CA PHE A 149 -6.28 22.07 -19.70
C PHE A 149 -7.47 23.05 -19.83
N GLY A 150 -7.81 23.79 -18.76
CA GLY A 150 -8.80 24.87 -18.78
C GLY A 150 -8.30 26.21 -19.32
N ARG A 151 -7.00 26.35 -19.69
CA ARG A 151 -6.43 27.62 -20.18
C ARG A 151 -5.60 27.48 -21.45
N LYS A 152 -6.20 26.97 -22.53
CA LYS A 152 -5.85 27.36 -23.90
C LYS A 152 -7.11 27.47 -24.77
N LYS A 153 -7.86 28.54 -24.53
CA LYS A 153 -8.60 29.26 -25.59
C LYS A 153 -8.05 30.67 -25.63
N ASN A 154 -7.24 30.94 -26.66
CA ASN A 154 -7.23 32.13 -27.51
C ASN A 154 -5.96 32.09 -28.36
#